data_AF-A0A0S9QTX0-F1
#
_entry.id   AF-A0A0S9QTX0-F1
#
_cell.length_a   1.000
_cell.length_b   1.000
_cell.length_c   1.000
_cell.angle_alpha   90.00
_cell.angle_beta   90.00
_cell.angle_gamma   90.00
#
_symmetry.space_group_name_H-M   'P 1'
#
loop_
_entity.id
_entity.type
_entity.pdbx_description
1 polymer ?
#
loop_
_entity_poly.entity_id
_entity_poly.type
_entity_poly.pdbx_seq_one_letter_code
_entity_poly.pdbx_strand_id
1 'polypeptide(L)' 'MPSETGAGPTAHSEAEQALDALAVQFIAARAVIDKSGTPMMRRLIDLLLFEIAVALADPEEDPARALDPVV' A
#
# COMPACT_ATOMS: atom_id res chain seq x y z
N MET A 1 -28.99 -3.08 29.53
CA MET A 1 -28.64 -3.39 28.13
C MET A 1 -27.55 -2.42 27.73
N PRO A 2 -26.28 -2.84 27.55
CA PRO A 2 -25.28 -1.97 26.97
C PRO A 2 -25.55 -1.88 25.46
N SER A 3 -25.79 -0.68 24.97
CA SER A 3 -25.94 -0.42 23.54
C SER A 3 -24.58 -0.53 22.88
N GLU A 4 -24.49 -1.34 21.82
CA GLU A 4 -23.36 -1.41 20.92
C GLU A 4 -23.25 -0.04 20.20
N THR A 5 -22.34 0.80 20.69
CA THR A 5 -21.93 2.03 20.02
C THR A 5 -21.26 1.65 18.71
N GLY A 6 -21.90 2.04 17.62
CA GLY A 6 -21.52 1.67 16.26
C GLY A 6 -20.07 1.99 15.92
N ALA A 7 -19.47 1.07 15.16
CA ALA A 7 -18.29 1.34 14.36
C ALA A 7 -18.64 2.47 13.38
N GLY A 8 -18.25 3.70 13.73
CA GLY A 8 -18.19 4.81 12.78
C GLY A 8 -17.21 4.46 11.65
N PRO A 9 -17.32 5.11 10.47
CA PRO A 9 -16.39 4.87 9.39
C PRO A 9 -14.98 5.15 9.94
N THR A 10 -14.14 4.12 9.96
CA THR A 10 -12.73 4.26 10.35
C THR A 10 -12.13 5.26 9.38
N ALA A 11 -11.91 6.49 9.85
CA ALA A 11 -11.23 7.49 9.04
C ALA A 11 -9.87 6.92 8.68
N HIS A 12 -9.66 6.64 7.40
CA HIS A 12 -8.38 6.14 6.89
C HIS A 12 -7.29 7.10 7.33
N SER A 13 -6.18 6.56 7.86
CA SER A 13 -5.07 7.39 8.32
C SER A 13 -4.49 8.22 7.16
N GLU A 14 -3.84 9.35 7.43
CA GLU A 14 -3.17 10.14 6.37
C GLU A 14 -2.15 9.28 5.59
N ALA A 15 -1.50 8.33 6.27
CA ALA A 15 -0.58 7.38 5.66
C ALA A 15 -1.30 6.40 4.71
N GLU A 16 -2.46 5.88 5.12
CA GLU A 16 -3.28 5.00 4.30
C GLU A 16 -3.81 5.73 3.05
N GLN A 17 -4.26 6.99 3.19
CA GLN A 17 -4.66 7.83 2.06
C GLN A 17 -3.49 8.11 1.09
N ALA A 18 -2.28 8.30 1.62
CA ALA A 18 -1.08 8.48 0.80
C ALA A 18 -0.71 7.19 0.05
N LEU A 19 -0.82 6.02 0.69
CA LEU A 19 -0.59 4.72 0.07
C LEU A 19 -1.64 4.39 -1.00
N ASP A 20 -2.91 4.73 -0.76
CA ASP A 20 -3.98 4.61 -1.77
C ASP A 20 -3.69 5.48 -3.00
N ALA A 21 -3.31 6.75 -2.79
CA ALA A 21 -2.92 7.65 -3.87
C ALA A 21 -1.71 7.11 -4.66
N LEU A 22 -0.73 6.52 -3.95
CA LEU A 22 0.44 5.90 -4.54
C LEU A 22 0.08 4.65 -5.36
N ALA A 23 -0.83 3.81 -4.86
CA ALA A 23 -1.34 2.63 -5.57
C ALA A 23 -1.99 3.01 -6.91
N VAL A 24 -2.83 4.05 -6.93
CA VAL A 24 -3.47 4.56 -8.15
C VAL A 24 -2.43 4.97 -9.20
N GLN A 25 -1.38 5.68 -8.78
CA GLN A 25 -0.30 6.11 -9.68
C GLN A 25 0.47 4.92 -10.25
N PHE A 26 0.77 3.91 -9.44
CA PHE A 26 1.49 2.72 -9.91
C PHE A 26 0.65 1.79 -10.77
N ILE A 27 -0.68 1.71 -10.56
CA ILE A 27 -1.59 1.03 -11.49
C ILE A 27 -1.55 1.71 -12.85
N ALA A 28 -1.58 3.06 -12.90
CA ALA A 28 -1.44 3.80 -14.14
C ALA A 28 -0.07 3.57 -14.80
N ALA A 29 1.01 3.59 -14.02
CA ALA A 29 2.36 3.30 -14.50
C ALA A 29 2.48 1.89 -15.06
N ARG A 30 1.87 0.89 -14.41
CA ARG A 30 1.83 -0.50 -14.89
C ARG A 30 1.21 -0.61 -16.27
N ALA A 31 0.11 0.10 -16.53
CA ALA A 31 -0.52 0.11 -17.86
C ALA A 31 0.39 0.69 -18.96
N VAL A 32 1.29 1.61 -18.62
CA VAL A 32 2.32 2.12 -19.55
C VAL A 32 3.42 1.09 -19.74
N ILE A 33 3.95 0.53 -18.64
CA ILE A 33 5.01 -0.49 -18.63
C ILE A 33 4.58 -1.76 -19.39
N ASP A 34 3.32 -2.15 -19.34
CA ASP A 34 2.80 -3.28 -20.10
C ASP A 34 2.94 -3.09 -21.60
N LYS A 35 2.75 -1.85 -22.09
CA LYS A 35 2.80 -1.51 -23.52
C LYS A 35 4.22 -1.28 -24.03
N SER A 36 5.08 -0.64 -23.24
CA SER A 36 6.38 -0.14 -23.71
C SER A 36 7.58 -0.56 -22.86
N GLY A 37 7.34 -1.20 -21.72
CA GLY A 37 8.37 -1.57 -20.76
C GLY A 37 9.04 -2.91 -21.04
N THR A 38 10.15 -3.14 -20.35
CA THR A 38 10.86 -4.42 -20.37
C THR A 38 10.19 -5.43 -19.43
N PRO A 39 10.46 -6.75 -19.61
CA PRO A 39 10.02 -7.76 -18.64
C PRO A 39 10.49 -7.48 -17.20
N MET A 40 11.65 -6.84 -17.02
CA MET A 40 12.14 -6.47 -15.69
C MET A 40 11.31 -5.34 -15.08
N MET A 41 10.97 -4.31 -15.86
CA MET A 41 10.12 -3.22 -15.39
C MET A 41 8.75 -3.71 -14.94
N ARG A 42 8.15 -4.66 -15.68
CA ARG A 42 6.89 -5.33 -15.30
C ARG A 42 6.98 -6.02 -13.94
N ARG A 43 8.07 -6.77 -13.70
CA ARG A 43 8.29 -7.44 -12.41
C ARG A 43 8.47 -6.44 -11.26
N LEU A 44 9.22 -5.36 -11.49
CA LEU A 44 9.47 -4.35 -10.48
C LEU A 44 8.19 -3.60 -10.09
N ILE A 45 7.34 -3.24 -11.07
CA ILE A 45 6.07 -2.58 -10.77
C ILE A 45 5.08 -3.52 -10.06
N ASP A 46 5.05 -4.81 -10.43
CA ASP A 46 4.20 -5.80 -9.77
C ASP A 46 4.62 -5.99 -8.29
N LEU A 47 5.92 -6.07 -8.02
CA LEU A 47 6.44 -6.16 -6.65
C LEU A 47 6.07 -4.92 -5.83
N LEU A 48 6.22 -3.73 -6.41
CA LEU A 48 5.91 -2.50 -5.69
C LEU A 48 4.41 -2.39 -5.36
N LEU A 49 3.53 -2.79 -6.28
CA LEU A 49 2.09 -2.86 -6.02
C LEU A 49 1.74 -3.89 -4.94
N PHE A 50 2.45 -5.01 -4.89
CA PHE A 50 2.28 -6.00 -3.84
C PHE A 50 2.64 -5.42 -2.46
N GLU A 51 3.79 -4.75 -2.32
CA GLU A 51 4.21 -4.13 -1.06
C GLU A 51 3.23 -3.06 -0.58
N ILE A 52 2.68 -2.24 -1.50
CA ILE A 52 1.65 -1.25 -1.16
C ILE A 52 0.39 -1.94 -0.63
N ALA A 53 -0.03 -3.06 -1.24
CA ALA A 53 -1.18 -3.81 -0.78
C ALA A 53 -0.96 -4.43 0.61
N VAL A 54 0.27 -4.89 0.91
CA VAL A 54 0.64 -5.37 2.24
C VAL A 54 0.56 -4.24 3.27
N ALA A 55 1.16 -3.08 2.98
CA ALA A 55 1.14 -1.92 3.87
C ALA A 55 -0.28 -1.38 4.13
N LEU A 56 -1.18 -1.48 3.15
CA LEU A 56 -2.60 -1.13 3.32
C LEU A 56 -3.37 -2.18 4.14
N ALA A 57 -2.97 -3.46 4.08
CA ALA A 57 -3.63 -4.54 4.82
C ALA A 57 -3.20 -4.62 6.30
N ASP A 58 -1.98 -4.18 6.61
CA ASP A 58 -1.45 -4.12 7.97
C ASP A 58 -0.84 -2.74 8.29
N PRO A 59 -1.68 -1.73 8.61
CA PRO A 59 -1.22 -0.37 8.88
C PRO A 59 -0.47 -0.21 10.22
N GLU A 60 -0.44 -1.24 11.08
CA GLU A 60 0.30 -1.24 12.34
C GLU A 60 1.79 -1.63 12.14
N GLU A 61 2.13 -2.23 11.01
CA GLU A 61 3.50 -2.53 10.63
C GLU A 61 4.15 -1.27 10.05
N ASP A 62 4.61 -0.39 10.94
CA ASP A 62 5.43 0.78 10.56
C ASP A 62 6.66 0.29 9.76
N PRO A 63 6.76 0.56 8.45
CA PRO A 63 7.88 0.09 7.63
C PRO A 63 9.21 0.73 8.06
N ALA A 64 9.20 1.83 8.83
CA ALA A 64 10.40 2.38 9.44
C ALA A 64 10.93 1.50 10.58
N ARG A 65 10.07 0.73 11.26
CA ARG A 65 10.46 -0.22 12.32
C ARG A 65 11.00 -1.55 11.78
N ALA A 66 10.59 -1.94 10.58
CA ALA A 66 11.09 -3.15 9.92
C ALA A 66 12.56 -3.05 9.47
N LEU A 67 13.14 -1.84 9.45
CA LEU A 67 14.52 -1.57 9.07
C LEU A 67 15.46 -1.34 10.26
N ASP A 68 15.01 -1.47 11.50
CA ASP A 68 15.91 -1.42 12.65
C ASP A 68 16.87 -2.61 12.57
N PRO A 69 18.20 -2.38 12.46
CA PRO A 69 19.15 -3.47 12.44
C PRO A 69 19.11 -4.15 13.81
N VAL A 70 18.94 -5.47 13.81
CA VAL A 70 19.13 -6.31 14.99
C VAL A 70 20.56 -6.10 15.49
N VAL A 71 20.72 -5.33 16.57
CA VAL A 71 21.96 -5.20 17.35
C VAL A 71 21.85 -6.06 18.60
#